data_AF-A0A371B4R7-F1
#
_entry.id   AF-A0A371B4R7-F1
#
_cell.length_a   1.000
_cell.length_b   1.000
_cell.length_c   1.000
_cell.angle_alpha   90.00
_cell.angle_beta   90.00
_cell.angle_gamma   90.00
#
_symmetry.space_group_name_H-M   'P 1'
#
loop_
_entity.id
_entity.type
_entity.pdbx_description
1 polymer ?
#
loop_
_entity_poly.entity_id
_entity_poly.type
_entity_poly.pdbx_seq_one_letter_code
_entity_poly.pdbx_strand_id
1 'polypeptide(L)'
;MDDDRRKKRNFEPSFKYAQPDGGGRSLIITREGAFVHEDGERHTLVDAVDYFWSAVGHDPASWTETMIGYRYLLENAHEADQEDLRRTLNWLESAIPVRARAAIVAAAKYVAAMPSALLATSTPRILNILNSRILGIVWHITPDFDVKPLPPKVPKFGDEAGYGLIRSVPELYLKVMDLSSDMEHLVAGLAKEAMQYGISLPEELEAKAKS
;
A
#
# COMPACT_ATOMS: atom_id res chain seq x y z
N MET A 1 -18.61 12.03 -10.89
CA MET A 1 -18.26 10.61 -10.68
C MET A 1 -17.75 10.35 -9.25
N ASP A 2 -17.01 11.29 -8.63
CA ASP A 2 -16.53 11.15 -7.23
C ASP A 2 -17.65 11.22 -6.15
N ASP A 3 -18.68 12.04 -6.33
CA ASP A 3 -19.69 12.27 -5.28
C ASP A 3 -20.57 11.06 -4.97
N ASP A 4 -20.92 10.24 -5.97
CA ASP A 4 -21.73 9.04 -5.72
C ASP A 4 -20.96 7.98 -4.94
N ARG A 5 -19.62 7.95 -5.08
CA ARG A 5 -18.76 7.05 -4.31
C ARG A 5 -18.63 7.53 -2.87
N ARG A 6 -18.40 8.83 -2.64
CA ARG A 6 -18.42 9.43 -1.29
C ARG A 6 -19.72 9.13 -0.56
N LYS A 7 -20.86 9.28 -1.24
CA LYS A 7 -22.18 8.97 -0.67
C LYS A 7 -22.32 7.50 -0.25
N LYS A 8 -21.73 6.56 -1.00
CA LYS A 8 -21.76 5.13 -0.66
C LYS A 8 -20.94 4.77 0.58
N ARG A 9 -19.83 5.48 0.83
CA ARG A 9 -18.97 5.20 2.00
C ARG A 9 -19.64 5.53 3.34
N ASN A 10 -20.63 6.43 3.32
CA ASN A 10 -21.52 6.76 4.43
C ASN A 10 -20.81 7.04 5.77
N PHE A 11 -19.67 7.73 5.74
CA PHE A 11 -18.98 8.17 6.96
C PHE A 11 -19.86 9.13 7.77
N GLU A 12 -19.86 8.94 9.09
CA GLU A 12 -20.60 9.78 10.04
C GLU A 12 -19.66 10.37 11.09
N PRO A 13 -19.89 11.62 11.54
CA PRO A 13 -19.20 12.14 12.71
C PRO A 13 -19.45 11.24 13.93
N SER A 14 -18.41 10.95 14.70
CA SER A 14 -18.51 10.14 15.93
C SER A 14 -19.28 10.81 17.07
N PHE A 15 -19.71 12.07 16.91
CA PHE A 15 -20.51 12.79 17.89
C PHE A 15 -21.90 13.14 17.32
N LYS A 16 -22.89 13.19 18.22
CA LYS A 16 -24.24 13.64 17.86
C LYS A 16 -24.25 15.16 17.75
N TYR A 17 -24.38 15.67 16.53
CA TYR A 17 -24.62 17.09 16.30
C TYR A 17 -26.11 17.40 16.46
N ALA A 18 -26.44 18.36 17.34
CA ALA A 18 -27.76 18.95 17.41
C ALA A 18 -27.67 20.37 16.84
N GLN A 19 -28.35 20.62 15.71
CA GLN A 19 -28.36 21.96 15.12
C GLN A 19 -29.06 22.93 16.09
N PRO A 20 -28.44 24.07 16.45
CA PRO A 20 -29.08 25.08 17.27
C PRO A 20 -30.35 25.61 16.59
N ASP A 21 -31.39 25.90 17.38
CA ASP A 21 -32.63 26.49 16.88
C ASP A 21 -32.34 27.80 16.12
N GLY A 22 -32.65 27.83 14.82
CA GLY A 22 -32.42 29.01 13.97
C GLY A 22 -31.90 28.77 12.54
N GLY A 23 -31.74 27.51 12.09
CA GLY A 23 -31.49 27.22 10.66
C GLY A 23 -30.13 27.70 10.12
N GLY A 24 -29.07 27.61 10.92
CA GLY A 24 -27.72 28.04 10.52
C GLY A 24 -26.90 26.94 9.82
N ARG A 25 -26.13 27.32 8.79
CA ARG A 25 -25.13 26.45 8.16
C ARG A 25 -23.96 26.20 9.11
N SER A 26 -23.64 24.94 9.35
CA SER A 26 -22.62 24.52 10.32
C SER A 26 -21.57 23.66 9.65
N LEU A 27 -20.28 23.99 9.84
CA LEU A 27 -19.16 23.18 9.38
C LEU A 27 -18.65 22.30 10.52
N ILE A 28 -18.64 20.98 10.29
CA ILE A 28 -18.18 19.96 11.23
C ILE A 28 -16.92 19.33 10.64
N ILE A 29 -15.81 19.40 11.36
CA ILE A 29 -14.53 18.79 10.96
C ILE A 29 -14.13 17.75 12.00
N THR A 30 -13.95 16.52 11.56
CA THR A 30 -13.63 15.35 12.40
C THR A 30 -12.64 14.44 11.70
N ARG A 31 -12.24 13.33 12.33
CA ARG A 31 -11.34 12.34 11.71
C ARG A 31 -12.03 11.57 10.58
N GLU A 32 -13.36 11.50 10.63
CA GLU A 32 -14.24 10.82 9.69
C GLU A 32 -14.49 11.66 8.42
N GLY A 33 -14.26 12.98 8.49
CA GLY A 33 -14.46 13.89 7.36
C GLY A 33 -14.75 15.33 7.76
N ALA A 34 -14.95 16.16 6.74
CA ALA A 34 -15.60 17.46 6.82
C ALA A 34 -17.03 17.37 6.29
N PHE A 35 -17.98 17.82 7.11
CA PHE A 35 -19.40 17.76 6.84
C PHE A 35 -20.03 19.15 7.00
N VAL A 36 -21.01 19.48 6.17
CA VAL A 36 -21.84 20.66 6.32
C VAL A 36 -23.22 20.20 6.76
N HIS A 37 -23.76 20.85 7.78
CA HIS A 37 -25.17 20.73 8.17
C HIS A 37 -25.90 22.00 7.74
N GLU A 38 -26.93 21.87 6.91
CA GLU A 38 -27.73 22.98 6.38
C GLU A 38 -29.18 22.50 6.25
N ASP A 39 -30.14 23.29 6.74
CA ASP A 39 -31.58 22.97 6.71
C ASP A 39 -31.97 21.57 7.23
N GLY A 40 -31.27 21.08 8.25
CA GLY A 40 -31.51 19.76 8.83
C GLY A 40 -30.92 18.59 8.03
N GLU A 41 -30.28 18.85 6.88
CA GLU A 41 -29.57 17.84 6.09
C GLU A 41 -28.05 17.93 6.28
N ARG A 42 -27.38 16.77 6.24
CA ARG A 42 -25.93 16.64 6.29
C ARG A 42 -25.38 16.36 4.89
N HIS A 43 -24.42 17.17 4.47
CA HIS A 43 -23.66 16.98 3.23
C HIS A 43 -22.19 16.71 3.54
N THR A 44 -21.63 15.64 2.99
CA THR A 44 -20.20 15.35 3.09
C THR A 44 -19.42 16.19 2.09
N LEU A 45 -18.48 17.01 2.56
CA LEU A 45 -17.57 17.76 1.70
C LEU A 45 -16.34 16.95 1.31
N VAL A 46 -15.74 16.30 2.31
CA VAL A 46 -14.53 15.47 2.22
C VAL A 46 -14.68 14.37 3.26
N ASP A 47 -14.41 13.12 2.91
CA ASP A 47 -14.46 12.02 3.87
C ASP A 47 -13.08 11.49 4.27
N ALA A 48 -13.06 10.53 5.18
CA ALA A 48 -11.82 9.94 5.69
C ALA A 48 -10.93 9.33 4.59
N VAL A 49 -11.51 8.80 3.51
CA VAL A 49 -10.75 8.26 2.37
C VAL A 49 -10.12 9.40 1.57
N ASP A 50 -10.86 10.49 1.36
CA ASP A 50 -10.31 11.69 0.71
C ASP A 50 -9.19 12.32 1.54
N TYR A 51 -9.33 12.37 2.88
CA TYR A 51 -8.25 12.82 3.77
C TYR A 51 -7.01 11.93 3.69
N PHE A 52 -7.20 10.62 3.67
CA PHE A 52 -6.09 9.69 3.50
C PHE A 52 -5.37 9.94 2.17
N TRP A 53 -6.10 10.01 1.05
CA TRP A 53 -5.50 10.25 -0.26
C TRP A 53 -4.82 11.62 -0.36
N SER A 54 -5.39 12.65 0.27
CA SER A 54 -4.78 13.97 0.34
C SER A 54 -3.48 13.96 1.15
N ALA A 55 -3.44 13.23 2.28
CA ALA A 55 -2.25 13.12 3.12
C ALA A 55 -1.09 12.43 2.37
N VAL A 56 -1.33 11.23 1.81
CA VAL A 56 -0.28 10.48 1.11
C VAL A 56 0.10 11.09 -0.24
N GLY A 57 -0.79 11.89 -0.84
CA GLY A 57 -0.49 12.68 -2.02
C GLY A 57 0.43 13.87 -1.75
N HIS A 58 0.43 14.41 -0.53
CA HIS A 58 1.36 15.46 -0.10
C HIS A 58 2.70 14.88 0.38
N ASP A 59 2.64 13.89 1.25
CA ASP A 59 3.79 13.17 1.77
C ASP A 59 3.46 11.67 1.91
N PRO A 60 4.13 10.77 1.17
CA PRO A 60 3.83 9.35 1.23
C PRO A 60 4.00 8.74 2.64
N ALA A 61 4.78 9.37 3.53
CA ALA A 61 4.98 8.91 4.90
C ALA A 61 3.90 9.41 5.88
N SER A 62 3.03 10.34 5.48
CA SER A 62 1.99 10.95 6.34
C SER A 62 0.78 10.05 6.63
N TRP A 63 0.89 8.74 6.34
CA TRP A 63 -0.14 7.76 6.66
C TRP A 63 0.10 7.15 8.06
N THR A 64 -0.97 6.62 8.68
CA THR A 64 -0.84 5.72 9.83
C THR A 64 -1.88 4.59 9.74
N GLU A 65 -1.61 3.45 10.39
CA GLU A 65 -2.52 2.29 10.43
C GLU A 65 -3.86 2.63 11.09
N THR A 66 -3.90 3.67 11.93
CA THR A 66 -5.12 4.14 12.61
C THR A 66 -5.98 5.08 11.77
N MET A 67 -5.51 5.51 10.59
CA MET A 67 -6.29 6.37 9.71
C MET A 67 -7.54 5.64 9.23
N ILE A 68 -8.70 6.25 9.50
CA ILE A 68 -10.01 5.68 9.16
C ILE A 68 -10.12 5.39 7.66
N GLY A 69 -9.63 6.32 6.81
CA GLY A 69 -9.62 6.13 5.36
C GLY A 69 -8.80 4.93 4.90
N TYR A 70 -7.61 4.72 5.47
CA TYR A 70 -6.77 3.58 5.11
C TYR A 70 -7.42 2.25 5.51
N ARG A 71 -7.99 2.17 6.72
CA ARG A 71 -8.71 0.97 7.18
C ARG A 71 -9.92 0.67 6.31
N TYR A 72 -10.72 1.69 5.99
CA TYR A 72 -11.86 1.55 5.09
C TYR A 72 -11.43 0.98 3.73
N LEU A 73 -10.34 1.51 3.15
CA LEU A 73 -9.82 1.04 1.86
C LEU A 73 -9.42 -0.44 1.93
N LEU A 74 -8.72 -0.87 2.99
CA LEU A 74 -8.37 -2.27 3.19
C LEU A 74 -9.60 -3.18 3.36
N GLU A 75 -10.55 -2.79 4.20
CA GLU A 75 -11.78 -3.57 4.47
C GLU A 75 -12.66 -3.70 3.22
N ASN A 76 -12.66 -2.67 2.36
CA ASN A 76 -13.47 -2.61 1.14
C ASN A 76 -12.63 -2.79 -0.13
N ALA A 77 -11.46 -3.42 -0.03
CA ALA A 77 -10.55 -3.56 -1.17
C ALA A 77 -11.16 -4.33 -2.35
N HIS A 78 -12.15 -5.19 -2.09
CA HIS A 78 -12.91 -5.91 -3.11
C HIS A 78 -13.77 -4.99 -4.00
N GLU A 79 -14.09 -3.77 -3.54
CA GLU A 79 -14.80 -2.73 -4.31
C GLU A 79 -13.87 -1.71 -4.97
N ALA A 80 -12.55 -1.92 -4.89
CA ALA A 80 -11.56 -1.04 -5.49
C ALA A 80 -11.75 -0.95 -7.01
N ASP A 81 -11.47 0.22 -7.57
CA ASP A 81 -11.54 0.47 -9.00
C ASP A 81 -10.19 0.92 -9.59
N GLN A 82 -10.20 1.30 -10.87
CA GLN A 82 -9.01 1.75 -11.57
C GLN A 82 -8.39 3.01 -10.95
N GLU A 83 -9.19 3.89 -10.36
CA GLU A 83 -8.68 5.11 -9.73
C GLU A 83 -8.01 4.77 -8.39
N ASP A 84 -8.58 3.85 -7.61
CA ASP A 84 -7.94 3.35 -6.37
C ASP A 84 -6.60 2.67 -6.68
N LEU A 85 -6.56 1.82 -7.71
CA LEU A 85 -5.31 1.19 -8.16
C LEU A 85 -4.30 2.25 -8.59
N ARG A 86 -4.71 3.22 -9.43
CA ARG A 86 -3.83 4.30 -9.90
C ARG A 86 -3.25 5.10 -8.74
N ARG A 87 -4.07 5.52 -7.77
CA ARG A 87 -3.64 6.26 -6.58
C ARG A 87 -2.69 5.45 -5.70
N THR A 88 -2.98 4.16 -5.51
CA THR A 88 -2.14 3.27 -4.71
C THR A 88 -0.77 3.04 -5.35
N LEU A 89 -0.72 2.84 -6.67
CA LEU A 89 0.56 2.70 -7.38
C LEU A 89 1.35 4.01 -7.38
N ASN A 90 0.69 5.17 -7.50
CA ASN A 90 1.37 6.47 -7.34
C ASN A 90 1.98 6.61 -5.93
N TRP A 91 1.23 6.20 -4.91
CA TRP A 91 1.71 6.24 -3.52
C TRP A 91 2.91 5.32 -3.30
N LEU A 92 2.85 4.09 -3.84
CA LEU A 92 3.97 3.16 -3.79
C LEU A 92 5.21 3.73 -4.49
N GLU A 93 5.05 4.26 -5.71
CA GLU A 93 6.14 4.86 -6.47
C GLU A 93 6.75 6.09 -5.79
N SER A 94 5.94 6.94 -5.14
CA SER A 94 6.43 8.12 -4.42
C SER A 94 7.12 7.78 -3.10
N ALA A 95 6.72 6.68 -2.45
CA ALA A 95 7.31 6.20 -1.21
C ALA A 95 8.72 5.58 -1.41
N ILE A 96 8.98 4.99 -2.58
CA ILE A 96 10.26 4.35 -2.92
C ILE A 96 11.47 5.31 -2.84
N PRO A 97 11.52 6.45 -3.56
CA PRO A 97 12.70 7.32 -3.58
C PRO A 97 13.01 7.95 -2.22
N VAL A 98 11.97 8.23 -1.41
CA VAL A 98 12.13 8.76 -0.04
C VAL A 98 12.31 7.66 1.01
N ARG A 99 12.37 6.39 0.58
CA ARG A 99 12.62 5.21 1.44
C ARG A 99 11.63 5.07 2.60
N ALA A 100 10.38 5.48 2.39
CA ALA A 100 9.32 5.39 3.39
C ALA A 100 8.80 3.94 3.52
N ARG A 101 9.57 3.08 4.19
CA ARG A 101 9.31 1.62 4.29
C ARG A 101 7.89 1.28 4.74
N ALA A 102 7.42 1.94 5.80
CA ALA A 102 6.08 1.70 6.34
C ALA A 102 5.01 2.00 5.26
N ALA A 103 5.18 3.09 4.51
CA ALA A 103 4.29 3.46 3.41
C ALA A 103 4.34 2.47 2.25
N ILE A 104 5.55 2.02 1.87
CA ILE A 104 5.74 0.99 0.85
C ILE A 104 4.96 -0.29 1.21
N VAL A 105 5.08 -0.76 2.46
CA VAL A 105 4.36 -1.95 2.95
C VAL A 105 2.86 -1.70 2.94
N ALA A 106 2.40 -0.54 3.43
CA ALA A 106 0.99 -0.24 3.53
C ALA A 106 0.30 -0.14 2.16
N ALA A 107 0.97 0.50 1.19
CA ALA A 107 0.52 0.55 -0.19
C ALA A 107 0.47 -0.86 -0.79
N ALA A 108 1.52 -1.65 -0.62
CA ALA A 108 1.59 -3.02 -1.11
C ALA A 108 0.53 -3.94 -0.51
N LYS A 109 0.23 -3.82 0.79
CA LYS A 109 -0.89 -4.53 1.45
C LYS A 109 -2.22 -4.18 0.80
N TYR A 110 -2.44 -2.91 0.47
CA TYR A 110 -3.66 -2.51 -0.20
C TYR A 110 -3.74 -3.06 -1.62
N VAL A 111 -2.65 -3.00 -2.40
CA VAL A 111 -2.59 -3.64 -3.74
C VAL A 111 -2.87 -5.15 -3.63
N ALA A 112 -2.30 -5.84 -2.64
CA ALA A 112 -2.53 -7.27 -2.43
C ALA A 112 -3.99 -7.59 -2.10
N ALA A 113 -4.72 -6.67 -1.46
CA ALA A 113 -6.14 -6.84 -1.14
C ALA A 113 -7.07 -6.58 -2.34
N MET A 114 -6.64 -5.84 -3.38
CA MET A 114 -7.46 -5.51 -4.57
C MET A 114 -7.73 -6.73 -5.48
N PRO A 115 -8.84 -6.80 -6.23
CA PRO A 115 -9.15 -7.92 -7.11
C PRO A 115 -8.07 -8.17 -8.18
N SER A 116 -7.70 -9.44 -8.43
CA SER A 116 -6.68 -9.77 -9.44
C SER A 116 -7.05 -9.29 -10.85
N ALA A 117 -8.34 -9.33 -11.20
CA ALA A 117 -8.84 -8.80 -12.47
C ALA A 117 -8.56 -7.29 -12.64
N LEU A 118 -8.60 -6.54 -11.54
CA LEU A 118 -8.23 -5.12 -11.53
C LEU A 118 -6.71 -4.95 -11.70
N LEU A 119 -5.92 -5.73 -10.97
CA LEU A 119 -4.45 -5.68 -11.07
C LEU A 119 -3.94 -6.00 -12.48
N ALA A 120 -4.58 -6.93 -13.17
CA ALA A 120 -4.25 -7.31 -14.55
C ALA A 120 -4.30 -6.14 -15.53
N THR A 121 -5.09 -5.09 -15.24
CA THR A 121 -5.17 -3.89 -16.09
C THR A 121 -3.90 -3.03 -16.06
N SER A 122 -3.03 -3.23 -15.06
CA SER A 122 -1.79 -2.46 -14.84
C SER A 122 -0.56 -3.35 -14.70
N THR A 123 -0.59 -4.59 -15.20
CA THR A 123 0.51 -5.57 -15.09
C THR A 123 1.89 -5.00 -15.47
N PRO A 124 2.08 -4.25 -16.58
CA PRO A 124 3.40 -3.71 -16.92
C PRO A 124 3.95 -2.73 -15.87
N ARG A 125 3.06 -1.92 -15.26
CA ARG A 125 3.45 -0.96 -14.23
C ARG A 125 3.78 -1.65 -12.92
N ILE A 126 2.96 -2.61 -12.51
CA ILE A 126 3.22 -3.43 -11.31
C ILE A 126 4.54 -4.18 -11.49
N LEU A 127 4.79 -4.74 -12.68
CA LEU A 127 6.03 -5.46 -12.99
C LEU A 127 7.23 -4.54 -12.84
N ASN A 128 7.17 -3.34 -13.43
CA ASN A 128 8.25 -2.37 -13.34
C ASN A 128 8.56 -1.95 -11.89
N ILE A 129 7.53 -1.77 -11.06
CA ILE A 129 7.70 -1.43 -9.64
C ILE A 129 8.33 -2.60 -8.87
N LEU A 130 7.78 -3.80 -9.01
CA LEU A 130 8.21 -4.99 -8.26
C LEU A 130 9.53 -5.59 -8.78
N ASN A 131 9.93 -5.29 -10.01
CA ASN A 131 11.22 -5.64 -10.60
C ASN A 131 12.37 -4.75 -10.07
N SER A 132 12.29 -4.38 -8.79
CA SER A 132 13.36 -3.72 -8.06
C SER A 132 13.86 -4.67 -7.00
N ARG A 133 15.09 -5.19 -7.17
CA ARG A 133 15.75 -6.05 -6.19
C ARG A 133 15.87 -5.37 -4.82
N ILE A 134 16.09 -4.06 -4.79
CA ILE A 134 16.12 -3.25 -3.57
C ILE A 134 14.76 -3.27 -2.89
N LEU A 135 13.68 -3.04 -3.64
CA LEU A 135 12.32 -3.06 -3.10
C LEU A 135 11.92 -4.46 -2.63
N GLY A 136 12.21 -5.47 -3.45
CA GLY A 136 11.79 -6.85 -3.22
C GLY A 136 12.54 -7.55 -2.11
N ILE A 137 13.85 -7.31 -1.95
CA ILE A 137 14.72 -8.12 -1.08
C ILE A 137 15.61 -7.27 -0.16
N VAL A 138 16.15 -6.15 -0.64
CA VAL A 138 17.27 -5.44 0.03
C VAL A 138 16.84 -4.07 0.56
N TRP A 139 16.16 -4.04 1.72
CA TRP A 139 15.89 -2.78 2.40
C TRP A 139 17.13 -2.35 3.21
N HIS A 140 18.00 -1.54 2.57
CA HIS A 140 19.26 -0.97 3.10
C HIS A 140 19.37 -0.91 4.64
N ILE A 141 20.31 -1.62 5.24
CA ILE A 141 20.82 -1.29 6.58
C ILE A 141 22.12 -0.49 6.39
N THR A 142 22.27 0.57 7.15
CA THR A 142 23.48 1.42 7.19
C THR A 142 24.58 0.75 8.04
N PRO A 143 25.82 1.25 7.99
CA PRO A 143 27.02 0.55 7.53
C PRO A 143 27.70 -0.44 8.49
N ASP A 144 27.19 -0.68 9.71
CA ASP A 144 27.92 -1.45 10.71
C ASP A 144 27.29 -2.81 10.96
N PHE A 145 28.02 -3.88 10.60
CA PHE A 145 28.29 -5.09 11.41
C PHE A 145 29.30 -5.94 10.61
N ASP A 146 30.58 -5.83 10.97
CA ASP A 146 31.72 -6.62 10.48
C ASP A 146 31.61 -8.04 11.15
N VAL A 147 32.04 -9.20 10.63
CA VAL A 147 33.32 -9.56 10.02
C VAL A 147 33.22 -10.95 9.33
N LYS A 148 33.29 -11.01 7.99
CA LYS A 148 34.20 -11.89 7.20
C LYS A 148 34.04 -11.65 5.67
N PRO A 149 35.13 -11.63 4.88
CA PRO A 149 35.07 -11.17 3.49
C PRO A 149 34.37 -12.18 2.56
N LEU A 150 33.46 -11.70 1.70
CA LEU A 150 32.91 -12.50 0.60
C LEU A 150 33.94 -12.56 -0.56
N PRO A 151 33.91 -13.61 -1.41
CA PRO A 151 34.87 -13.80 -2.49
C PRO A 151 34.85 -12.68 -3.56
N PRO A 152 35.94 -12.49 -4.31
CA PRO A 152 36.12 -11.36 -5.21
C PRO A 152 35.28 -11.52 -6.49
N LYS A 153 34.17 -10.76 -6.58
CA LYS A 153 33.38 -10.32 -7.76
C LYS A 153 31.89 -10.04 -7.45
N VAL A 154 31.48 -10.06 -6.18
CA VAL A 154 30.14 -9.66 -5.76
C VAL A 154 30.22 -8.30 -5.04
N PRO A 155 29.44 -7.28 -5.42
CA PRO A 155 29.35 -6.04 -4.64
C PRO A 155 28.77 -6.37 -3.25
N LYS A 156 29.57 -6.18 -2.20
CA LYS A 156 29.22 -6.49 -0.80
C LYS A 156 28.74 -5.23 -0.08
N PHE A 157 27.64 -5.32 0.68
CA PHE A 157 27.24 -4.32 1.69
C PHE A 157 26.56 -4.99 2.90
N GLY A 158 27.28 -5.07 4.03
CA GLY A 158 26.77 -5.36 5.38
C GLY A 158 26.44 -6.82 5.73
N ASP A 159 26.46 -7.15 7.03
CA ASP A 159 26.11 -8.46 7.59
C ASP A 159 25.03 -8.29 8.70
N GLU A 160 23.77 -8.03 8.31
CA GLU A 160 22.49 -8.31 9.02
C GLU A 160 21.30 -7.93 8.11
N ALA A 161 20.18 -8.67 8.15
CA ALA A 161 19.19 -8.69 7.07
C ALA A 161 17.97 -7.75 7.26
N GLY A 162 17.78 -6.82 6.32
CA GLY A 162 16.58 -5.98 6.15
C GLY A 162 15.70 -6.53 5.04
N TYR A 163 14.71 -7.34 5.39
CA TYR A 163 13.96 -8.12 4.39
C TYR A 163 12.95 -7.26 3.63
N GLY A 164 13.01 -7.34 2.31
CA GLY A 164 12.19 -6.56 1.41
C GLY A 164 10.71 -6.94 1.35
N LEU A 165 10.02 -6.40 0.34
CA LEU A 165 8.57 -6.48 0.23
C LEU A 165 8.06 -7.92 0.09
N ILE A 166 8.86 -8.86 -0.46
CA ILE A 166 8.47 -10.27 -0.62
C ILE A 166 8.23 -10.99 0.71
N ARG A 167 8.93 -10.59 1.78
CA ARG A 167 8.69 -11.12 3.14
C ARG A 167 7.61 -10.33 3.86
N SER A 168 7.53 -9.03 3.61
CA SER A 168 6.63 -8.14 4.35
C SER A 168 5.18 -8.25 3.88
N VAL A 169 4.97 -8.56 2.59
CA VAL A 169 3.67 -8.70 1.93
C VAL A 169 3.73 -9.87 0.93
N PRO A 170 4.00 -11.12 1.39
CA PRO A 170 4.12 -12.28 0.49
C PRO A 170 2.86 -12.53 -0.33
N GLU A 171 1.68 -12.21 0.20
CA GLU A 171 0.39 -12.29 -0.48
C GLU A 171 0.35 -11.46 -1.77
N LEU A 172 1.10 -10.36 -1.85
CA LEU A 172 1.20 -9.58 -3.09
C LEU A 172 1.92 -10.39 -4.17
N TYR A 173 3.02 -11.04 -3.82
CA TYR A 173 3.86 -11.78 -4.77
C TYR A 173 3.16 -13.06 -5.26
N LEU A 174 2.47 -13.75 -4.35
CA LEU A 174 1.59 -14.87 -4.68
C LEU A 174 0.44 -14.45 -5.59
N LYS A 175 -0.08 -13.23 -5.43
CA LYS A 175 -1.16 -12.73 -6.27
C LYS A 175 -0.68 -12.26 -7.65
N VAL A 176 0.46 -11.57 -7.71
CA VAL A 176 0.93 -10.98 -8.97
C VAL A 176 1.53 -12.00 -9.92
N MET A 177 2.01 -13.14 -9.42
CA MET A 177 2.56 -14.18 -10.29
C MET A 177 1.54 -14.78 -11.25
N ASP A 178 0.26 -14.78 -10.88
CA ASP A 178 -0.82 -15.28 -11.73
C ASP A 178 -1.22 -14.27 -12.84
N LEU A 179 -0.62 -13.07 -12.87
CA LEU A 179 -0.97 -12.04 -13.84
C LEU A 179 -0.29 -12.22 -15.20
N SER A 180 0.94 -12.77 -15.23
CA SER A 180 1.69 -13.03 -16.45
C SER A 180 2.89 -13.96 -16.21
N SER A 181 3.42 -14.57 -17.28
CA SER A 181 4.66 -15.36 -17.22
C SER A 181 5.86 -14.56 -16.73
N ASP A 182 5.95 -13.28 -17.12
CA ASP A 182 7.04 -12.40 -16.68
C ASP A 182 6.98 -12.14 -15.17
N MET A 183 5.78 -12.01 -14.60
CA MET A 183 5.60 -11.90 -13.16
C MET A 183 5.97 -13.19 -12.44
N GLU A 184 5.57 -14.34 -12.98
CA GLU A 184 5.96 -15.63 -12.42
C GLU A 184 7.49 -15.79 -12.37
N HIS A 185 8.18 -15.48 -13.47
CA HIS A 185 9.64 -15.52 -13.53
C HIS A 185 10.30 -14.55 -12.54
N LEU A 186 9.77 -13.33 -12.43
CA LEU A 186 10.25 -12.36 -11.45
C LEU A 186 10.11 -12.90 -10.02
N VAL A 187 8.92 -13.39 -9.66
CA VAL A 187 8.60 -13.88 -8.32
C VAL A 187 9.46 -15.09 -7.97
N ALA A 188 9.61 -16.06 -8.88
CA ALA A 188 10.48 -17.21 -8.69
C ALA A 188 11.95 -16.81 -8.50
N GLY A 189 12.45 -15.84 -9.30
CA GLY A 189 13.79 -15.30 -9.17
C GLY A 189 14.02 -14.62 -7.81
N LEU A 190 13.08 -13.80 -7.36
CA LEU A 190 13.15 -13.13 -6.07
C LEU A 190 13.05 -14.12 -4.89
N ALA A 191 12.16 -15.11 -4.98
CA ALA A 191 12.00 -16.13 -3.94
C ALA A 191 13.25 -17.01 -3.82
N LYS A 192 13.83 -17.42 -4.95
CA LYS A 192 15.09 -18.18 -4.98
C LYS A 192 16.24 -17.42 -4.35
N GLU A 193 16.39 -16.15 -4.71
CA GLU A 193 17.41 -15.29 -4.12
C GLU A 193 17.18 -15.10 -2.61
N ALA A 194 15.94 -14.86 -2.20
CA ALA A 194 15.60 -14.71 -0.79
C ALA A 194 15.95 -15.98 0.02
N MET A 195 15.65 -17.17 -0.50
CA MET A 195 16.03 -18.43 0.14
C MET A 195 17.55 -18.61 0.22
N GLN A 196 18.31 -18.17 -0.79
CA GLN A 196 19.79 -18.20 -0.76
C GLN A 196 20.36 -17.34 0.38
N TYR A 197 19.66 -16.27 0.76
CA TYR A 197 20.01 -15.42 1.89
C TYR A 197 19.43 -15.92 3.23
N GLY A 198 18.84 -17.12 3.28
CA GLY A 198 18.26 -17.69 4.51
C GLY A 198 16.96 -17.00 4.96
N ILE A 199 16.26 -16.33 4.04
CA ILE A 199 14.94 -15.74 4.31
C ILE A 199 13.89 -16.85 4.31
N SER A 200 13.15 -17.00 5.41
CA SER A 200 11.96 -17.85 5.43
C SER A 200 10.81 -17.16 4.68
N LEU A 201 10.19 -17.90 3.76
CA LEU A 201 9.04 -17.48 2.98
C LEU A 201 7.87 -18.45 3.21
N PRO A 202 6.62 -18.08 2.88
CA PRO A 202 5.53 -19.04 2.82
C PRO A 202 5.83 -20.20 1.88
N GLU A 203 5.33 -21.40 2.19
CA GLU A 203 5.61 -22.65 1.47
C GLU A 203 5.35 -22.52 -0.05
N GLU A 204 4.32 -21.77 -0.44
CA GLU A 204 3.96 -21.53 -1.83
C GLU A 204 5.06 -20.77 -2.59
N LEU A 205 5.67 -19.75 -1.97
CA LEU A 205 6.80 -19.02 -2.57
C LEU A 205 8.09 -19.85 -2.55
N GLU A 206 8.30 -20.66 -1.51
CA GLU A 206 9.43 -21.58 -1.46
C GLU A 206 9.35 -22.66 -2.54
N ALA A 207 8.15 -23.16 -2.84
CA ALA A 207 7.94 -24.12 -3.92
C ALA A 207 8.32 -23.52 -5.28
N LYS A 208 7.98 -22.24 -5.50
CA LYS A 208 8.28 -21.50 -6.73
C LYS A 208 9.75 -21.15 -6.91
N ALA A 209 10.50 -21.03 -5.83
CA ALA A 209 11.95 -20.91 -5.88
C ALA A 209 12.67 -22.19 -6.37
N LYS A 210 12.00 -23.35 -6.26
CA LYS A 210 12.55 -24.69 -6.56
C LYS A 210 12.12 -25.23 -7.93
N SER A 211 11.06 -24.67 -8.54
CA SER A 211 10.62 -24.96 -9.91
C SER A 211 11.52 -24.31 -10.95
#